data_AF-A0A9X3EAC2-F1
#
_entry.id   AF-A0A9X3EAC2-F1
#
_cell.length_a   1.000
_cell.length_b   1.000
_cell.length_c   1.000
_cell.angle_alpha   90.00
_cell.angle_beta   90.00
_cell.angle_gamma   90.00
#
_symmetry.space_group_name_H-M   'P 1'
#
loop_
_entity.id
_entity.type
_entity.pdbx_description
1 polymer ?
#
loop_
_entity_poly.entity_id
_entity_poly.type
_entity_poly.pdbx_seq_one_letter_code
_entity_poly.pdbx_strand_id
1 'polypeptide(L)'
;MELSDLKTMLQIKDNKRDDILNLIIKNTTQALSFKLGLKAGVSIPDVLDYIALEVAVKRYNRLANEGMSSYTQEGQSITFSANDFDEFANDIDAWKDENGVKDNNSGRFLFI
;
A
#
# COMPACT_ATOMS: atom_id res chain seq x y z
N MET A 1 -10.43 1.41 -1.53
CA MET A 1 -10.31 1.62 -0.07
C MET A 1 -10.93 2.94 0.37
N GLU A 2 -11.95 2.84 1.22
CA GLU A 2 -12.60 3.98 1.86
C GLU A 2 -11.93 4.34 3.20
N LEU A 3 -12.00 5.61 3.59
CA LEU A 3 -11.48 6.08 4.89
C LEU A 3 -12.19 5.40 6.07
N SER A 4 -13.47 5.08 5.93
CA SER A 4 -14.27 4.39 6.95
C SER A 4 -13.71 3.01 7.30
N ASP A 5 -13.23 2.28 6.30
CA ASP A 5 -12.76 0.90 6.47
C ASP A 5 -11.44 0.90 7.23
N LEU A 6 -10.54 1.83 6.86
CA LEU A 6 -9.28 2.03 7.56
C LEU A 6 -9.51 2.47 9.02
N LYS A 7 -10.43 3.41 9.26
CA LYS A 7 -10.79 3.81 10.64
C LYS A 7 -11.34 2.65 11.46
N THR A 8 -12.18 1.82 10.85
CA THR A 8 -12.77 0.64 11.49
C THR A 8 -11.69 -0.36 11.89
N MET A 9 -10.76 -0.67 10.98
CA MET A 9 -9.59 -1.52 11.26
C MET A 9 -8.72 -0.97 12.39
N LEU A 10 -8.51 0.34 12.43
CA LEU A 10 -7.69 1.00 13.46
C LEU A 10 -8.44 1.28 14.77
N GLN A 11 -9.72 0.92 14.86
CA GLN A 11 -10.60 1.22 15.99
C GLN A 11 -10.66 2.73 16.33
N ILE A 12 -10.47 3.60 15.35
CA ILE A 12 -10.52 5.06 15.48
C ILE A 12 -11.96 5.53 15.28
N LYS A 13 -12.53 6.17 16.30
CA LYS A 13 -13.91 6.69 16.27
C LYS A 13 -14.01 8.20 16.05
N ASP A 14 -12.88 8.90 16.14
CA ASP A 14 -12.81 10.35 15.92
C ASP A 14 -12.24 10.70 14.54
N ASN A 15 -12.26 11.98 14.22
CA ASN A 15 -11.77 12.50 12.93
C ASN A 15 -10.44 13.25 13.05
N LYS A 16 -9.74 13.15 14.20
CA LYS A 16 -8.52 13.94 14.46
C LYS A 16 -7.36 13.55 13.57
N ARG A 17 -7.42 12.37 12.97
CA ARG A 17 -6.36 11.77 12.17
C ARG A 17 -6.76 11.62 10.69
N ASP A 18 -7.86 12.23 10.27
CA ASP A 18 -8.38 12.06 8.91
C ASP A 18 -7.38 12.52 7.86
N ASP A 19 -6.68 13.63 8.08
CA ASP A 19 -5.69 14.14 7.14
C ASP A 19 -4.56 13.13 6.91
N ILE A 20 -4.05 12.53 7.98
CA ILE A 20 -2.94 11.57 7.89
C ILE A 20 -3.41 10.22 7.36
N LEU A 21 -4.62 9.78 7.73
CA LEU A 21 -5.22 8.56 7.19
C LEU A 21 -5.48 8.70 5.69
N ASN A 22 -6.03 9.83 5.23
CA ASN A 22 -6.21 10.12 3.81
C ASN A 22 -4.88 10.16 3.05
N LEU A 23 -3.83 10.73 3.66
CA LEU A 23 -2.49 10.72 3.06
C LEU A 23 -1.93 9.30 2.92
N ILE A 24 -2.11 8.45 3.95
CA ILE A 24 -1.71 7.04 3.91
C ILE A 24 -2.48 6.29 2.83
N ILE A 25 -3.81 6.47 2.76
CA ILE A 25 -4.66 5.87 1.72
C ILE A 25 -4.14 6.29 0.34
N LYS A 26 -4.00 7.59 0.09
CA LYS A 26 -3.55 8.13 -1.19
C LYS A 26 -2.18 7.57 -1.62
N ASN A 27 -1.21 7.50 -0.72
CA ASN A 27 0.13 7.00 -1.03
C ASN A 27 0.15 5.47 -1.20
N THR A 28 -0.66 4.75 -0.44
CA THR A 28 -0.75 3.29 -0.52
C THR A 28 -1.42 2.85 -1.79
N THR A 29 -2.54 3.49 -2.16
CA THR A 29 -3.22 3.27 -3.44
C THR A 29 -2.28 3.55 -4.61
N GLN A 30 -1.58 4.69 -4.62
CA GLN A 30 -0.62 5.00 -5.69
C GLN A 30 0.53 3.97 -5.77
N ALA A 31 1.07 3.54 -4.64
CA ALA A 31 2.14 2.53 -4.62
C ALA A 31 1.67 1.17 -5.13
N LEU A 32 0.45 0.74 -4.75
CA LEU A 32 -0.13 -0.51 -5.24
C LEU A 32 -0.43 -0.41 -6.74
N SER A 33 -1.04 0.68 -7.20
CA SER A 33 -1.27 0.91 -8.64
C SER A 33 0.03 0.86 -9.45
N PHE A 34 1.12 1.45 -8.92
CA PHE A 34 2.43 1.39 -9.55
C PHE A 34 2.97 -0.04 -9.61
N LYS A 35 2.88 -0.80 -8.52
CA LYS A 35 3.32 -2.21 -8.47
C LYS A 35 2.54 -3.12 -9.43
N LEU A 36 1.24 -2.84 -9.59
CA LEU A 36 0.36 -3.55 -10.52
C LEU A 36 0.56 -3.13 -11.99
N GLY A 37 1.42 -2.13 -12.27
CA GLY A 37 1.62 -1.61 -13.63
C GLY A 37 0.37 -0.91 -14.21
N LEU A 38 -0.53 -0.42 -13.34
CA LEU A 38 -1.74 0.26 -13.77
C LEU A 38 -1.39 1.62 -14.39
N LYS A 39 -2.09 1.97 -15.47
CA LYS A 39 -1.99 3.31 -16.07
C LYS A 39 -2.64 4.35 -15.15
N ALA A 40 -2.19 5.60 -15.26
CA ALA A 40 -2.79 6.71 -14.55
C ALA A 40 -4.32 6.77 -14.81
N GLY A 41 -5.11 6.85 -13.75
CA GLY A 41 -6.58 6.87 -13.83
C GLY A 41 -7.25 5.49 -13.83
N VAL A 42 -6.49 4.39 -13.81
CA VAL A 42 -7.04 3.05 -13.61
C VAL A 42 -7.12 2.75 -12.12
N SER A 43 -8.32 2.40 -11.65
CA SER A 43 -8.54 2.00 -10.26
C SER A 43 -7.96 0.62 -9.96
N ILE A 44 -7.60 0.42 -8.71
CA ILE A 44 -7.14 -0.89 -8.21
C ILE A 44 -8.32 -1.87 -8.30
N PRO A 45 -8.09 -3.10 -8.77
CA PRO A 45 -9.11 -4.15 -8.77
C PRO A 45 -9.63 -4.43 -7.36
N ASP A 46 -10.95 -4.60 -7.20
CA ASP A 46 -11.59 -4.85 -5.91
C ASP A 46 -11.00 -6.08 -5.18
N VAL A 47 -10.58 -7.10 -5.94
CA VAL A 47 -9.94 -8.31 -5.41
C VAL A 47 -8.60 -8.05 -4.72
N LEU A 48 -7.95 -6.90 -4.99
CA LEU A 48 -6.69 -6.49 -4.36
C LEU A 48 -6.86 -5.35 -3.35
N ASP A 49 -8.08 -4.86 -3.10
CA ASP A 49 -8.30 -3.72 -2.21
C ASP A 49 -7.91 -4.06 -0.76
N TYR A 50 -7.97 -5.34 -0.37
CA TYR A 50 -7.49 -5.80 0.93
C TYR A 50 -5.99 -5.54 1.14
N ILE A 51 -5.18 -5.62 0.07
CA ILE A 51 -3.74 -5.34 0.14
C ILE A 51 -3.53 -3.87 0.49
N ALA A 52 -4.28 -2.96 -0.16
CA ALA A 52 -4.19 -1.54 0.13
C ALA A 52 -4.58 -1.23 1.58
N LEU A 53 -5.62 -1.90 2.10
CA LEU A 53 -6.08 -1.74 3.48
C LEU A 53 -5.04 -2.23 4.50
N GLU A 54 -4.54 -3.45 4.35
CA GLU A 54 -3.53 -4.04 5.25
C GLU A 54 -2.24 -3.21 5.29
N VAL A 55 -1.77 -2.76 4.12
CA VAL A 55 -0.58 -1.90 4.03
C VAL A 55 -0.83 -0.54 4.69
N ALA A 56 -2.01 0.05 4.50
CA ALA A 56 -2.37 1.32 5.14
C ALA A 56 -2.40 1.19 6.67
N VAL A 57 -2.95 0.10 7.20
CA VAL A 57 -2.95 -0.20 8.65
C VAL A 57 -1.53 -0.31 9.17
N LYS A 58 -0.65 -1.04 8.49
CA LYS A 58 0.77 -1.18 8.88
C LYS A 58 1.52 0.15 8.88
N ARG A 59 1.31 0.96 7.84
CA ARG A 59 1.90 2.30 7.74
C ARG A 59 1.44 3.21 8.86
N TYR A 60 0.16 3.18 9.19
CA TYR A 60 -0.37 3.94 10.32
C TYR A 60 0.23 3.46 11.64
N ASN A 61 0.29 2.15 11.88
CA ASN A 61 0.85 1.59 13.11
C ASN A 61 2.35 1.91 13.25
N ARG A 62 3.12 1.84 12.16
CA ARG A 62 4.52 2.28 12.13
C ARG A 62 4.62 3.76 12.47
N LEU A 63 3.84 4.62 11.82
CA LEU A 63 3.84 6.06 12.06
C LEU A 63 3.37 6.44 13.46
N ALA A 64 2.43 5.71 14.04
CA ALA A 64 1.96 5.94 15.40
C ALA A 64 3.03 5.54 16.44
N ASN A 65 3.72 4.41 16.22
CA ASN A 65 4.83 3.96 17.05
C ASN A 65 6.06 4.88 16.91
N GLU A 66 6.39 5.27 15.67
CA GLU A 66 7.45 6.24 15.37
C GLU A 66 7.09 7.60 15.94
N GLY A 67 5.87 8.10 15.77
CA GLY A 67 5.42 9.39 16.32
C GLY A 67 5.49 9.47 17.85
N MET A 68 5.27 8.35 18.57
CA MET A 68 5.54 8.27 20.01
C MET A 68 7.05 8.37 20.33
N SER A 69 7.92 7.87 19.46
CA SER A 69 9.37 7.93 19.62
C SER A 69 9.98 9.26 19.13
N SER A 70 9.46 9.83 18.03
CA SER A 70 9.86 11.07 17.36
C SER A 70 9.34 12.33 18.06
N TYR A 71 8.35 12.22 18.96
CA TYR A 71 8.02 13.32 19.89
C TYR A 71 9.22 13.72 20.78
N THR A 72 10.30 12.92 20.79
CA THR A 72 11.58 13.22 21.44
C THR A 72 12.60 13.94 20.52
N GLN A 73 12.44 13.88 19.18
CA GLN A 73 13.35 14.50 18.22
C GLN A 73 12.58 14.98 16.98
N GLU A 74 12.33 16.29 16.92
CA GLU A 74 11.57 16.96 15.86
C GLU A 74 12.22 16.77 14.47
N GLY A 75 11.43 16.33 13.48
CA GLY A 75 11.72 16.57 12.06
C GLY A 75 12.02 15.37 11.16
N GLN A 76 11.42 14.19 11.37
CA GLN A 76 11.58 13.07 10.41
C GLN A 76 10.52 13.08 9.30
N SER A 77 10.98 13.15 8.06
CA SER A 77 10.20 12.90 6.85
C SER A 77 9.70 11.45 6.83
N ILE A 78 8.40 11.24 6.65
CA ILE A 78 7.79 9.91 6.54
C ILE A 78 8.29 9.25 5.25
N THR A 79 9.20 8.30 5.35
CA THR A 79 9.63 7.49 4.20
C THR A 79 8.75 6.26 4.12
N PHE A 80 7.91 6.19 3.08
CA PHE A 80 7.10 5.01 2.79
C PHE A 80 7.98 3.96 2.11
N SER A 81 8.44 2.97 2.87
CA SER A 81 9.31 1.90 2.35
C SER A 81 8.56 0.96 1.40
N ALA A 82 9.25 0.48 0.37
CA ALA A 82 8.70 -0.46 -0.62
C ALA A 82 8.41 -1.86 -0.05
N ASN A 83 8.99 -2.17 1.11
CA ASN A 83 8.86 -3.44 1.83
C ASN A 83 7.46 -3.69 2.39
N ASP A 84 6.63 -2.65 2.52
CA ASP A 84 5.28 -2.79 3.07
C ASP A 84 4.41 -3.75 2.23
N PHE A 85 4.81 -4.01 0.97
CA PHE A 85 4.09 -4.89 0.04
C PHE A 85 4.71 -6.29 -0.13
N ASP A 86 5.83 -6.60 0.55
CA ASP A 86 6.61 -7.81 0.26
C ASP A 86 5.82 -9.09 0.55
N GLU A 87 4.98 -9.08 1.58
CA GLU A 87 4.10 -10.22 1.91
C GLU A 87 3.00 -10.47 0.88
N PHE A 88 2.66 -9.45 0.09
CA PHE A 88 1.64 -9.50 -0.95
C PHE A 88 2.26 -9.66 -2.35
N ALA A 89 3.58 -9.84 -2.45
CA ALA A 89 4.28 -9.95 -3.72
C ALA A 89 3.71 -11.08 -4.59
N ASN A 90 3.41 -12.24 -3.99
CA ASN A 90 2.83 -13.38 -4.70
C ASN A 90 1.44 -13.05 -5.26
N ASP A 91 0.59 -12.36 -4.51
CA ASP A 91 -0.77 -11.99 -4.95
C ASP A 91 -0.72 -10.94 -6.06
N ILE A 92 0.18 -9.96 -5.93
CA ILE A 92 0.42 -8.91 -6.93
C ILE A 92 0.95 -9.53 -8.24
N ASP A 93 1.90 -10.45 -8.15
CA ASP A 93 2.48 -11.11 -9.32
C ASP A 93 1.48 -12.07 -9.99
N ALA A 94 0.72 -12.84 -9.22
CA ALA A 94 -0.36 -13.67 -9.75
C ALA A 94 -1.38 -12.83 -10.53
N TRP A 95 -1.80 -11.70 -9.97
CA TRP A 95 -2.71 -10.78 -10.67
C TRP A 95 -2.09 -10.21 -11.94
N LYS A 96 -0.81 -9.82 -11.92
CA LYS A 96 -0.10 -9.31 -13.10
C LYS A 96 -0.01 -10.34 -14.21
N ASP A 97 0.29 -11.61 -13.87
CA ASP A 97 0.35 -12.71 -14.82
C ASP A 97 -1.01 -12.97 -15.48
N GLU A 98 -2.09 -13.00 -14.68
CA GLU A 98 -3.45 -13.18 -15.19
C GLU A 98 -3.92 -12.02 -16.09
N ASN A 99 -3.47 -10.78 -15.79
CA ASN A 99 -3.86 -9.58 -16.53
C ASN A 99 -2.90 -9.23 -17.68
N GLY A 100 -1.92 -10.10 -17.97
CA GLY A 100 -0.96 -9.90 -19.05
C GLY A 100 -0.06 -8.68 -18.85
N VAL A 101 0.08 -8.21 -17.60
CA VAL A 101 1.05 -7.18 -17.21
C VAL A 101 2.42 -7.86 -17.19
N LYS A 102 2.99 -8.02 -18.39
CA LYS A 102 4.29 -8.64 -18.56
C LYS A 102 5.35 -7.81 -17.85
N ASP A 103 5.91 -8.39 -16.79
CA ASP A 103 7.27 -8.03 -16.42
C ASP A 103 8.16 -8.38 -17.62
N ASN A 104 8.96 -7.43 -18.11
CA ASN A 104 9.81 -7.64 -19.28
C ASN A 104 10.89 -8.72 -19.07
N ASN A 105 10.85 -9.41 -17.93
CA ASN A 105 11.76 -10.45 -17.52
C ASN A 105 11.23 -11.89 -17.74
N SER A 106 9.99 -12.07 -18.21
CA SER A 106 9.41 -13.39 -18.54
C SER A 106 9.94 -13.99 -19.86
N GLY A 107 11.21 -13.74 -20.18
CA GLY A 107 11.86 -14.13 -21.42
C GLY A 107 13.11 -14.95 -21.18
N ARG A 108 13.02 -16.12 -20.52
CA ARG A 108 14.09 -17.14 -20.53
C ARG A 108 13.64 -18.49 -19.98
N PHE A 109 12.71 -19.15 -20.68
CA PHE A 109 12.68 -20.62 -20.69
C PHE A 109 13.34 -21.08 -21.98
N LEU A 110 14.65 -21.30 -21.91
CA LEU A 110 15.43 -21.92 -22.98
C LEU A 110 15.30 -23.44 -22.81
N PHE A 111 14.48 -24.08 -23.64
CA PHE A 111 14.58 -25.53 -23.84
C PHE A 111 15.65 -25.77 -24.91
N ILE A 112 16.76 -26.39 -24.51
CA ILE A 112 17.72 -27.10 -25.38
C ILE A 112 17.96 -28.46 -24.73
#